data_AF-A0A558JBR1-F1
#
_entry.id   AF-A0A558JBR1-F1
#
_cell.length_a   1.000
_cell.length_b   1.000
_cell.length_c   1.000
_cell.angle_alpha   90.00
_cell.angle_beta   90.00
_cell.angle_gamma   90.00
#
_symmetry.space_group_name_H-M   'P 1'
#
loop_
_entity.id
_entity.type
_entity.pdbx_description
1 polymer ?
#
loop_
_entity_poly.entity_id
_entity_poly.type
_entity_poly.pdbx_seq_one_letter_code
_entity_poly.pdbx_strand_id
1 'polypeptide(L)'
;MSYLYQWWDIIVFLLFAVFHVGGWLEIRSKLITDPLNCRDEREFAASALNNASVAGVTAVSILIPASLLMIQLGAERTGFPSRALEDVFRASLWFLLSLAFGLFLLFLIPMRSQKYNVVRDLLTGIPFGPQLAALLIGMIWLVAGIYTAVYS
;
A
#
# COMPACT_ATOMS: atom_id res chain seq x y z
N MET A 1 3.44 19.46 -19.70
CA MET A 1 3.51 18.01 -19.41
C MET A 1 2.29 17.33 -19.99
N SER A 2 2.40 16.09 -20.51
CA SER A 2 1.22 15.37 -20.99
C SER A 2 0.31 15.04 -19.82
N TYR A 3 -1.01 15.13 -20.02
CA TYR A 3 -2.01 14.81 -19.00
C TYR A 3 -1.80 13.41 -18.39
N LEU A 4 -1.38 12.44 -19.22
CA LEU A 4 -1.05 11.08 -18.78
C LEU A 4 0.10 11.02 -17.77
N TYR A 5 1.10 11.89 -17.88
CA TYR A 5 2.23 11.90 -16.94
C TYR A 5 1.81 12.39 -15.54
N GLN A 6 0.76 13.18 -15.42
CA GLN A 6 0.32 13.72 -14.13
C GLN A 6 -0.52 12.73 -13.32
N TRP A 7 -1.20 11.79 -14.00
CA TRP A 7 -2.25 10.94 -13.42
C TRP A 7 -2.01 9.44 -13.58
N TRP A 8 -0.85 9.03 -14.11
CA TRP A 8 -0.55 7.61 -14.34
C TRP A 8 -0.63 6.78 -13.07
N ASP A 9 -0.25 7.35 -11.93
CA ASP A 9 -0.24 6.69 -10.62
C ASP A 9 -1.65 6.34 -10.15
N ILE A 10 -2.60 7.26 -10.32
CA ILE A 10 -4.02 7.01 -10.04
C ILE A 10 -4.56 5.93 -10.98
N ILE A 11 -4.24 6.01 -12.27
CA ILE A 11 -4.70 5.02 -13.26
C ILE A 11 -4.16 3.63 -12.92
N VAL A 12 -2.85 3.53 -12.62
CA VAL A 12 -2.21 2.28 -12.20
C VAL A 12 -2.84 1.75 -10.92
N PHE A 13 -3.05 2.60 -9.91
CA PHE A 13 -3.70 2.21 -8.67
C PHE A 13 -5.10 1.64 -8.90
N LEU A 14 -5.93 2.31 -9.71
CA LEU A 14 -7.28 1.86 -10.02
C LEU A 14 -7.28 0.54 -10.78
N LEU A 15 -6.38 0.37 -11.76
CA LEU A 15 -6.24 -0.89 -12.49
C LEU A 15 -5.84 -2.03 -11.54
N PHE A 16 -4.81 -1.83 -10.71
CA PHE A 16 -4.40 -2.82 -9.72
C PHE A 16 -5.51 -3.13 -8.71
N ALA A 17 -6.24 -2.13 -8.23
CA ALA A 17 -7.36 -2.33 -7.32
C ALA A 17 -8.48 -3.15 -7.96
N VAL A 18 -8.84 -2.87 -9.23
CA VAL A 18 -9.86 -3.63 -9.96
C VAL A 18 -9.41 -5.08 -10.19
N PHE A 19 -8.18 -5.30 -10.67
CA PHE A 19 -7.65 -6.65 -10.87
C PHE A 19 -7.55 -7.42 -9.55
N HIS A 20 -7.11 -6.77 -8.48
CA HIS A 20 -7.04 -7.37 -7.15
C HIS A 20 -8.42 -7.77 -6.65
N VAL A 21 -9.41 -6.87 -6.70
CA VAL A 21 -10.79 -7.18 -6.27
C VAL A 21 -11.38 -8.30 -7.13
N GLY A 22 -11.23 -8.24 -8.45
CA GLY A 22 -11.70 -9.28 -9.37
C GLY A 22 -11.09 -10.65 -9.07
N GLY A 23 -9.76 -10.72 -8.99
CA GLY A 23 -9.02 -11.95 -8.67
C GLY A 23 -9.35 -12.48 -7.28
N TRP A 24 -9.52 -11.60 -6.29
CA TRP A 24 -9.92 -11.99 -4.94
C TRP A 24 -11.33 -12.59 -4.90
N LEU A 25 -12.29 -11.99 -5.62
CA LEU A 25 -13.65 -12.52 -5.72
C LEU A 25 -13.68 -13.90 -6.39
N GLU A 26 -12.83 -14.13 -7.39
CA GLU A 26 -12.66 -15.44 -8.03
C GLU A 26 -12.05 -16.48 -7.08
N ILE A 27 -10.98 -16.13 -6.36
CA ILE A 27 -10.37 -17.03 -5.36
C ILE A 27 -11.37 -17.36 -4.25
N ARG A 28 -12.09 -16.35 -3.77
CA ARG A 28 -13.13 -16.52 -2.74
C ARG A 28 -14.22 -17.48 -3.19
N SER A 29 -14.70 -17.39 -4.44
CA SER A 29 -15.76 -18.27 -4.93
C SER A 29 -15.32 -19.73 -4.96
N LYS A 30 -14.06 -20.00 -5.33
CA LYS A 30 -13.44 -21.34 -5.30
C LYS A 30 -13.25 -21.87 -3.87
N LEU A 31 -12.96 -20.99 -2.91
CA LEU A 31 -12.80 -21.34 -1.49
C LEU A 31 -14.13 -21.60 -0.76
N ILE A 32 -15.30 -21.29 -1.36
CA ILE A 32 -16.61 -21.63 -0.78
C ILE A 32 -16.87 -23.14 -0.81
N THR A 33 -16.34 -23.82 -1.83
CA THR A 33 -16.56 -25.25 -2.09
C THR A 33 -15.56 -26.17 -1.38
N ASP A 34 -14.55 -25.64 -0.70
CA ASP A 34 -13.52 -26.46 -0.06
C ASP A 34 -13.90 -26.85 1.39
N PRO A 35 -14.19 -28.14 1.67
CA PRO A 35 -14.57 -28.62 2.99
C PRO A 35 -13.40 -28.69 3.98
N LEU A 36 -12.15 -28.51 3.53
CA LEU A 36 -10.96 -28.63 4.37
C LEU A 36 -10.38 -27.25 4.70
N ASN A 37 -11.15 -26.44 5.43
CA ASN A 37 -10.64 -25.21 6.05
C ASN A 37 -9.89 -25.57 7.34
N CYS A 38 -8.80 -26.35 7.21
CA CYS A 38 -7.98 -26.81 8.33
C CYS A 38 -7.59 -25.61 9.20
N ARG A 39 -7.63 -25.80 10.53
CA ARG A 39 -7.33 -24.73 11.49
C ARG A 39 -5.94 -24.11 11.22
N ASP A 40 -4.97 -24.97 10.94
CA ASP A 40 -3.57 -24.57 10.74
C ASP A 40 -3.39 -23.67 9.51
N GLU A 41 -4.08 -23.97 8.40
CA GLU A 41 -4.02 -23.14 7.19
C GLU A 41 -4.64 -21.76 7.41
N ARG A 42 -5.73 -21.68 8.18
CA ARG A 42 -6.36 -20.41 8.56
C ARG A 42 -5.44 -19.57 9.43
N GLU A 43 -4.82 -20.18 10.42
CA GLU A 43 -3.88 -19.50 11.32
C GLU A 43 -2.64 -19.04 10.57
N PHE A 44 -2.08 -19.88 9.69
CA PHE A 44 -0.95 -19.51 8.85
C PHE A 44 -1.27 -18.32 7.94
N ALA A 45 -2.39 -18.36 7.21
CA ALA A 45 -2.74 -17.27 6.31
C ALA A 45 -3.08 -15.97 7.05
N ALA A 46 -3.72 -16.05 8.22
CA ALA A 46 -3.94 -14.90 9.08
C ALA A 46 -2.63 -14.30 9.60
N SER A 47 -1.70 -15.15 10.03
CA SER A 47 -0.36 -14.72 10.44
C SER A 47 0.38 -14.06 9.29
N ALA A 48 0.36 -14.64 8.09
CA ALA A 48 1.02 -14.09 6.90
C ALA A 48 0.46 -12.71 6.53
N LEU A 49 -0.88 -12.55 6.46
CA LEU A 49 -1.53 -11.26 6.18
C LEU A 49 -1.20 -10.23 7.27
N ASN A 50 -1.24 -10.62 8.54
CA ASN A 50 -0.92 -9.74 9.64
C ASN A 50 0.54 -9.28 9.58
N ASN A 51 1.48 -10.21 9.38
CA ASN A 51 2.91 -9.90 9.29
C ASN A 51 3.21 -8.98 8.10
N ALA A 52 2.60 -9.22 6.94
CA ALA A 52 2.72 -8.34 5.78
C ALA A 52 2.15 -6.94 6.05
N SER A 53 1.00 -6.86 6.73
CA SER A 53 0.38 -5.58 7.11
C SER A 53 1.28 -4.82 8.11
N VAL A 54 1.83 -5.51 9.12
CA VAL A 54 2.79 -4.93 10.09
C VAL A 54 4.01 -4.40 9.34
N ALA A 55 4.63 -5.20 8.48
CA ALA A 55 5.81 -4.79 7.73
C ALA A 55 5.53 -3.55 6.85
N GLY A 56 4.39 -3.53 6.17
CA GLY A 56 3.95 -2.38 5.38
C GLY A 56 3.74 -1.13 6.22
N VAL A 57 3.06 -1.25 7.37
CA VAL A 57 2.85 -0.14 8.32
C VAL A 57 4.17 0.36 8.88
N THR A 58 5.10 -0.52 9.24
CA THR A 58 6.44 -0.15 9.70
C THR A 58 7.19 0.60 8.62
N ALA A 59 7.17 0.10 7.37
CA ALA A 59 7.83 0.75 6.25
C ALA A 59 7.31 2.18 6.03
N VAL A 60 5.99 2.37 5.89
CA VAL A 60 5.43 3.72 5.69
C VAL A 60 5.63 4.63 6.89
N SER A 61 5.66 4.10 8.12
CA SER A 61 5.93 4.89 9.34
C SER A 61 7.35 5.47 9.36
N ILE A 62 8.29 4.84 8.65
CA ILE A 62 9.65 5.35 8.47
C ILE A 62 9.72 6.29 7.25
N LEU A 63 9.09 5.88 6.15
CA LEU A 63 9.17 6.60 4.87
C LEU A 63 8.44 7.93 4.89
N ILE A 64 7.33 8.07 5.63
CA ILE A 64 6.61 9.35 5.74
C ILE A 64 7.49 10.42 6.41
N PRO A 65 8.03 10.23 7.64
CA PRO A 65 8.95 11.19 8.24
C PRO A 65 10.18 11.48 7.37
N ALA A 66 10.77 10.46 6.74
CA ALA A 66 11.92 10.64 5.85
C ALA A 66 11.58 11.54 4.65
N SER A 67 10.40 11.35 4.07
CA SER A 67 9.90 12.16 2.94
C SER A 67 9.66 13.61 3.37
N LEU A 68 9.07 13.83 4.54
CA LEU A 68 8.86 15.18 5.09
C LEU A 68 10.17 15.89 5.41
N LEU A 69 11.15 15.18 5.96
CA LEU A 69 12.49 15.72 6.22
C LEU A 69 13.16 16.15 4.91
N MET A 70 13.06 15.34 3.85
CA MET A 70 13.59 15.70 2.53
C MET A 70 12.93 16.97 1.98
N ILE A 71 11.62 17.14 2.15
CA ILE A 71 10.91 18.36 1.76
C ILE A 71 11.43 19.56 2.55
N GLN A 72 11.60 19.43 3.87
CA GLN A 72 12.11 20.51 4.72
C GLN A 72 13.53 20.93 4.33
N LEU A 73 14.44 19.96 4.17
CA LEU A 73 15.82 20.22 3.75
C LEU A 73 15.91 20.84 2.35
N GLY A 74 15.01 20.42 1.44
CA GLY A 74 14.91 21.01 0.11
C GLY A 74 14.39 22.45 0.13
N ALA A 75 13.42 22.77 0.99
CA ALA A 75 12.86 24.11 1.12
C ALA A 75 13.87 25.15 1.65
N GLU A 76 14.84 24.72 2.47
CA GLU A 76 15.90 25.58 3.01
C GLU A 76 17.02 25.87 2.00
N ARG A 77 17.20 25.01 0.98
CA ARG A 77 18.24 25.18 -0.04
C ARG A 77 17.73 26.00 -1.23
N THR A 78 18.36 27.14 -1.47
CA THR A 78 18.18 27.89 -2.71
C THR A 78 18.60 27.04 -3.91
N GLY A 79 17.66 26.72 -4.79
CA GLY A 79 17.91 25.93 -6.01
C GLY A 79 17.48 24.47 -5.95
N PHE A 80 16.77 24.01 -4.92
CA PHE A 80 16.20 22.66 -4.94
C PHE A 80 15.12 22.53 -6.03
N PRO A 81 15.15 21.49 -6.89
CA PRO A 81 14.18 21.35 -7.97
C PRO A 81 12.74 21.23 -7.44
N SER A 82 11.84 22.12 -7.87
CA SER A 82 10.43 22.10 -7.44
C SER A 82 9.73 20.78 -7.77
N ARG A 83 10.10 20.15 -8.87
CA ARG A 83 9.61 18.82 -9.29
C ARG A 83 9.98 17.72 -8.29
N ALA A 84 11.17 17.76 -7.70
CA ALA A 84 11.57 16.79 -6.70
C ALA A 84 10.69 16.90 -5.44
N LEU A 85 10.34 18.12 -5.02
CA LEU A 85 9.41 18.34 -3.91
C LEU A 85 8.01 17.82 -4.22
N GLU A 86 7.52 18.05 -5.43
CA GLU A 86 6.22 17.53 -5.86
C GLU A 86 6.17 15.99 -5.80
N ASP A 87 7.21 15.33 -6.33
CA ASP A 87 7.30 13.88 -6.36
C ASP A 87 7.39 13.29 -4.94
N VAL A 88 8.18 13.88 -4.04
CA VAL A 88 8.27 13.45 -2.63
C VAL A 88 6.96 13.70 -1.86
N PHE A 89 6.27 14.79 -2.16
CA PHE A 89 4.96 15.07 -1.57
C PHE A 89 3.91 14.05 -2.03
N ARG A 90 3.86 13.74 -3.34
CA ARG A 90 2.99 12.68 -3.89
C ARG A 90 3.29 11.33 -3.26
N ALA A 91 4.57 10.98 -3.08
CA ALA A 91 4.96 9.77 -2.37
C ALA A 91 4.37 9.70 -0.96
N SER A 92 4.44 10.81 -0.22
CA SER A 92 3.89 10.92 1.14
C SER A 92 2.38 10.67 1.19
N LEU A 93 1.62 11.18 0.22
CA LEU A 93 0.17 10.94 0.11
C LEU A 93 -0.14 9.45 -0.11
N TRP A 94 0.61 8.78 -0.99
CA TRP A 94 0.46 7.35 -1.23
C TRP A 94 0.86 6.50 -0.01
N PHE A 95 1.91 6.88 0.71
CA PHE A 95 2.27 6.23 1.98
C PHE A 95 1.20 6.41 3.06
N LEU A 96 0.58 7.58 3.17
CA LEU A 96 -0.54 7.83 4.08
C LEU A 96 -1.76 6.96 3.73
N LEU A 97 -2.07 6.81 2.45
CA LEU A 97 -3.14 5.92 2.01
C LEU A 97 -2.83 4.45 2.36
N SER A 98 -1.61 4.00 2.10
CA SER A 98 -1.13 2.67 2.51
C SER A 98 -1.21 2.49 4.03
N LEU A 99 -0.80 3.50 4.81
CA LEU A 99 -0.88 3.47 6.26
C LEU A 99 -2.32 3.32 6.76
N ALA A 100 -3.27 4.07 6.17
CA ALA A 100 -4.68 4.00 6.53
C ALA A 100 -5.25 2.58 6.32
N PHE A 101 -4.97 1.95 5.17
CA PHE A 101 -5.38 0.56 4.93
C PHE A 101 -4.63 -0.42 5.85
N GLY A 102 -3.33 -0.23 6.07
CA GLY A 102 -2.52 -1.09 6.94
C GLY A 102 -3.01 -1.09 8.38
N LEU A 103 -3.31 0.09 8.95
CA LEU A 103 -3.88 0.21 10.30
C LEU A 103 -5.27 -0.42 10.39
N PHE A 104 -6.11 -0.23 9.36
CA PHE A 104 -7.41 -0.88 9.27
C PHE A 104 -7.27 -2.42 9.29
N LEU A 105 -6.33 -2.96 8.53
CA LEU A 105 -6.04 -4.40 8.47
C LEU A 105 -5.48 -4.95 9.79
N LEU A 106 -4.53 -4.24 10.42
CA LEU A 106 -3.96 -4.63 11.72
C LEU A 106 -5.03 -4.74 12.82
N PHE A 107 -6.05 -3.88 12.76
CA PHE A 107 -7.18 -3.97 13.67
C PHE A 107 -8.12 -5.14 13.32
N LEU A 108 -8.41 -5.33 12.04
CA LEU A 108 -9.49 -6.22 11.60
C LEU A 108 -9.06 -7.70 11.51
N ILE A 109 -7.79 -7.99 11.16
CA ILE A 109 -7.29 -9.37 11.01
C ILE A 109 -7.40 -10.16 12.32
N PRO A 110 -6.90 -9.68 13.49
CA PRO A 110 -6.98 -10.42 14.75
C PRO A 110 -8.42 -10.62 15.23
N MET A 111 -9.30 -9.64 15.00
CA MET A 111 -10.71 -9.76 15.36
C MET A 111 -11.45 -10.80 14.51
N ARG A 112 -11.12 -10.88 13.22
CA ARG A 112 -11.79 -11.77 12.28
C ARG A 112 -11.25 -13.19 12.29
N SER A 113 -9.95 -13.37 12.53
CA SER A 113 -9.28 -14.67 12.53
C SER A 113 -9.84 -15.64 13.59
N GLN A 114 -10.42 -15.12 14.68
CA GLN A 114 -11.04 -15.94 15.72
C GLN A 114 -12.28 -16.72 15.25
N LYS A 115 -13.01 -16.19 14.26
CA LYS A 115 -14.31 -16.73 13.84
C LYS A 115 -14.38 -17.08 12.35
N TYR A 116 -13.59 -16.43 11.50
CA TYR A 116 -13.66 -16.56 10.05
C TYR A 116 -12.28 -16.84 9.46
N ASN A 117 -12.25 -17.51 8.31
CA ASN A 117 -11.05 -17.56 7.49
C ASN A 117 -10.85 -16.16 6.87
N VAL A 118 -9.81 -15.45 7.32
CA VAL A 118 -9.47 -14.10 6.84
C VAL A 118 -9.06 -14.04 5.37
N VAL A 119 -8.71 -15.16 4.74
CA VAL A 119 -8.49 -15.25 3.28
C VAL A 119 -9.82 -15.23 2.51
N ARG A 120 -10.93 -15.55 3.17
CA ARG A 120 -12.26 -15.48 2.56
C ARG A 120 -13.02 -14.20 2.93
N ASP A 121 -12.57 -13.51 3.97
CA ASP A 121 -13.24 -12.29 4.43
C ASP A 121 -12.97 -11.14 3.46
N LEU A 122 -14.05 -10.50 3.02
CA LEU A 122 -13.98 -9.38 2.08
C LEU A 122 -13.32 -8.17 2.74
N LEU A 123 -13.51 -8.02 4.05
CA LEU A 123 -13.03 -6.86 4.80
C LEU A 123 -11.53 -6.89 5.07
N THR A 124 -10.88 -8.05 5.01
CA THR A 124 -9.42 -8.17 5.05
C THR A 124 -8.83 -8.24 3.65
N GLY A 125 -9.45 -9.02 2.77
CA GLY A 125 -8.92 -9.29 1.43
C GLY A 125 -8.90 -8.09 0.51
N ILE A 126 -10.02 -7.35 0.45
CA ILE A 126 -10.15 -6.19 -0.44
C ILE A 126 -9.13 -5.10 -0.10
N PRO A 127 -9.01 -4.61 1.16
CA PRO A 127 -8.08 -3.53 1.47
C PRO A 127 -6.59 -3.92 1.44
N PHE A 128 -6.25 -5.21 1.52
CA PHE A 128 -4.85 -5.67 1.50
C PHE A 128 -4.13 -5.35 0.17
N GLY A 129 -4.77 -5.57 -0.98
CA GLY A 129 -4.17 -5.25 -2.28
C GLY A 129 -3.91 -3.76 -2.48
N PRO A 130 -4.92 -2.88 -2.32
CA PRO A 130 -4.77 -1.43 -2.36
C PRO A 130 -3.71 -0.90 -1.37
N GLN A 131 -3.58 -1.48 -0.17
CA GLN A 131 -2.49 -1.12 0.75
C GLN A 131 -1.11 -1.30 0.09
N LEU A 132 -0.84 -2.49 -0.47
CA LEU A 132 0.44 -2.81 -1.11
C LEU A 132 0.66 -2.00 -2.40
N ALA A 133 -0.39 -1.79 -3.19
CA ALA A 133 -0.32 -0.97 -4.40
C ALA A 133 0.04 0.49 -4.07
N ALA A 134 -0.62 1.07 -3.05
CA ALA A 134 -0.30 2.43 -2.59
C ALA A 134 1.14 2.53 -2.07
N LEU A 135 1.62 1.53 -1.31
CA LEU A 135 3.02 1.48 -0.88
C LEU A 135 3.99 1.50 -2.06
N LEU A 136 3.77 0.63 -3.06
CA LEU A 136 4.64 0.52 -4.22
C LEU A 136 4.67 1.81 -5.05
N ILE A 137 3.51 2.42 -5.30
CA ILE A 137 3.41 3.68 -6.02
C ILE A 137 4.12 4.80 -5.26
N GLY A 138 3.93 4.87 -3.94
CA GLY A 138 4.66 5.80 -3.08
C GLY A 138 6.17 5.64 -3.18
N MET A 139 6.67 4.39 -3.20
CA MET A 139 8.11 4.12 -3.38
C MET A 139 8.63 4.60 -4.73
N ILE A 140 7.87 4.41 -5.82
CA ILE A 140 8.27 4.88 -7.16
C ILE A 140 8.40 6.40 -7.18
N TRP A 141 7.41 7.12 -6.63
CA TRP A 141 7.46 8.58 -6.54
C TRP A 141 8.61 9.06 -5.65
N LEU A 142 8.87 8.38 -4.54
CA LEU A 142 9.97 8.73 -3.65
C LEU A 142 11.33 8.60 -4.36
N VAL A 143 11.54 7.48 -5.07
CA VAL A 143 12.76 7.24 -5.85
C VAL A 143 12.90 8.26 -6.98
N ALA A 144 11.80 8.58 -7.67
CA ALA A 144 11.79 9.60 -8.72
C ALA A 144 12.12 11.00 -8.17
N GLY A 145 11.58 11.36 -7.01
CA GLY A 145 11.88 12.62 -6.32
C GLY A 145 13.34 12.71 -5.89
N ILE A 146 13.88 11.65 -5.29
CA ILE A 146 15.31 11.57 -4.92
C ILE A 146 16.20 11.66 -6.15
N TYR A 147 15.88 10.93 -7.22
CA TYR A 147 16.62 10.98 -8.47
C TYR A 147 16.64 12.40 -9.04
N THR A 148 15.48 13.06 -9.11
CA THR A 148 15.37 14.43 -9.59
C THR A 148 16.16 15.39 -8.70
N ALA A 149 16.13 15.23 -7.37
CA ALA A 149 16.87 16.07 -6.44
C ALA A 149 18.40 15.96 -6.58
N VAL A 150 18.92 14.81 -6.99
CA VAL A 150 20.36 14.54 -7.09
C VAL A 150 20.92 14.87 -8.47
N TYR A 151 20.16 14.64 -9.53
CA TYR A 151 20.65 14.69 -10.90
C TYR A 151 20.09 15.84 -11.76
N SER A 152 19.25 16.72 -11.21
CA SER A 152 18.74 17.92 -11.89
C SER A 152 19.39 19.18 -11.33
#